data_AF-A0A9D9MHM7-F1
#
_entry.id   AF-A0A9D9MHM7-F1
#
_cell.length_a   1.000
_cell.length_b   1.000
_cell.length_c   1.000
_cell.angle_alpha   90.00
_cell.angle_beta   90.00
_cell.angle_gamma   90.00
#
_symmetry.space_group_name_H-M   'P 1'
#
loop_
_entity.id
_entity.type
_entity.pdbx_description
1 polymer ?
#
loop_
_entity_poly.entity_id
_entity_poly.type
_entity_poly.pdbx_seq_one_letter_code
_entity_poly.pdbx_strand_id
1 'polypeptide(L)'
;MTHPAPEHWAIDAGDADVALLDVPPAEARARRFEIDVRFVVRCPDRLAEAWHALTVELDGKRHWQRRIPTSNPGQTDSLDYHCRVEVPAGAPLRIRALAQAHGARRLQLRIDAEEA
;
A
#
# COMPACT_ATOMS: atom_id res chain seq x y z
N MET A 1 -10.86 -20.80 -26.27
CA MET A 1 -11.19 -19.58 -25.51
C MET A 1 -10.01 -19.30 -24.60
N THR A 2 -9.19 -18.32 -24.93
CA THR A 2 -8.06 -17.89 -24.11
C THR A 2 -8.59 -17.03 -22.98
N HIS A 3 -8.41 -17.46 -21.73
CA HIS A 3 -8.65 -16.58 -20.59
C HIS A 3 -7.67 -15.40 -20.69
N PRO A 4 -8.08 -14.17 -20.33
CA PRO A 4 -7.15 -13.06 -20.21
C PRO A 4 -6.04 -13.43 -19.22
N ALA A 5 -4.80 -13.02 -19.50
CA ALA A 5 -3.72 -13.16 -18.52
C ALA A 5 -4.07 -12.35 -17.25
N PRO A 6 -3.64 -12.81 -16.06
CA PRO A 6 -3.79 -12.04 -14.83
C PRO A 6 -3.20 -10.64 -14.96
N GLU A 7 -3.94 -9.63 -14.49
CA GLU A 7 -3.49 -8.24 -14.45
C GLU A 7 -2.53 -7.99 -13.28
N HIS A 8 -1.48 -7.20 -13.51
CA HIS A 8 -0.60 -6.68 -12.46
C HIS A 8 -0.52 -5.17 -12.57
N TRP A 9 -0.79 -4.49 -11.45
CA TRP A 9 -0.76 -3.04 -11.32
C TRP A 9 0.11 -2.66 -10.13
N ALA A 10 0.95 -1.64 -10.28
CA ALA A 10 1.82 -1.21 -9.19
C ALA A 10 2.18 0.28 -9.28
N ILE A 11 2.49 0.86 -8.12
CA ILE A 11 3.13 2.16 -8.01
C ILE A 11 4.14 2.15 -6.86
N ASP A 12 5.29 2.77 -7.10
CA ASP A 12 6.26 3.10 -6.06
C ASP A 12 6.35 4.63 -5.96
N ALA A 13 5.91 5.18 -4.84
CA ALA A 13 5.91 6.61 -4.57
C ALA A 13 7.19 7.10 -3.88
N GLY A 14 8.19 6.23 -3.69
CA GLY A 14 9.44 6.58 -3.03
C GLY A 14 9.20 7.07 -1.59
N ASP A 15 9.78 8.22 -1.23
CA ASP A 15 9.66 8.80 0.12
C ASP A 15 8.44 9.72 0.31
N ALA A 16 7.52 9.75 -0.65
CA ALA A 16 6.26 10.47 -0.55
C ALA A 16 5.41 9.95 0.63
N ASP A 17 4.52 10.81 1.12
CA ASP A 17 3.54 10.48 2.16
C ASP A 17 2.23 9.92 1.59
N VAL A 18 2.04 9.95 0.27
CA VAL A 18 0.86 9.41 -0.42
C VAL A 18 1.26 8.59 -1.64
N ALA A 19 0.68 7.40 -1.78
CA ALA A 19 0.67 6.61 -3.01
C ALA A 19 -0.78 6.38 -3.44
N LEU A 20 -1.05 6.52 -4.74
CA LEU A 20 -2.36 6.31 -5.35
C LEU A 20 -2.21 5.36 -6.54
N LEU A 21 -2.90 4.22 -6.49
CA LEU A 21 -3.00 3.26 -7.57
C LEU A 21 -4.46 3.20 -8.05
N ASP A 22 -4.67 3.57 -9.31
CA ASP A 22 -5.98 3.52 -9.97
C ASP A 22 -5.99 2.39 -11.00
N VAL A 23 -6.83 1.38 -10.77
CA VAL A 23 -7.07 0.27 -11.70
C VAL A 23 -8.35 0.55 -12.49
N PRO A 24 -8.30 0.62 -13.83
CA PRO A 24 -9.46 0.95 -14.66
C PRO A 24 -10.53 -0.15 -14.61
N PRO A 25 -11.80 0.19 -14.91
CA PRO A 25 -12.88 -0.79 -14.96
C PRO A 25 -12.67 -1.82 -16.08
N ALA A 26 -13.17 -3.04 -15.85
CA ALA A 26 -13.22 -4.10 -16.86
C ALA A 26 -14.69 -4.52 -17.07
N GLU A 27 -15.30 -4.06 -18.16
CA GLU A 27 -16.73 -4.27 -18.46
C GLU A 27 -17.11 -5.76 -18.58
N ALA A 28 -16.18 -6.61 -19.02
CA ALA A 28 -16.49 -7.98 -19.41
C ALA A 28 -16.35 -9.02 -18.29
N ARG A 29 -15.77 -8.65 -17.14
CA ARG A 29 -15.53 -9.62 -16.05
C ARG A 29 -15.36 -8.96 -14.68
N ALA A 30 -15.82 -9.66 -13.65
CA ALA A 30 -15.37 -9.40 -12.29
C ALA A 30 -13.92 -9.86 -12.14
N ARG A 31 -13.18 -9.19 -11.25
CA ARG A 31 -11.77 -9.46 -10.97
C ARG A 31 -11.58 -9.62 -9.47
N ARG A 32 -10.55 -10.35 -9.07
CA ARG A 32 -10.13 -10.40 -7.66
C ARG A 32 -8.67 -10.03 -7.58
N PHE A 33 -8.36 -9.06 -6.74
CA PHE A 33 -6.99 -8.61 -6.53
C PHE A 33 -6.49 -9.02 -5.15
N GLU A 34 -5.27 -9.53 -5.10
CA GLU A 34 -4.42 -9.50 -3.92
C GLU A 34 -3.68 -8.16 -3.92
N ILE A 35 -3.74 -7.42 -2.82
CA ILE A 35 -3.16 -6.08 -2.66
C ILE A 35 -2.10 -6.15 -1.57
N ASP A 36 -0.89 -5.71 -1.92
CA ASP A 36 0.22 -5.53 -0.99
C ASP A 36 0.59 -4.05 -0.90
N VAL A 37 0.61 -3.51 0.32
CA VAL A 37 1.07 -2.16 0.61
C VAL A 37 2.26 -2.25 1.54
N ARG A 38 3.38 -1.67 1.12
CA ARG A 38 4.64 -1.66 1.86
C ARG A 38 5.08 -0.24 2.15
N PHE A 39 5.33 0.05 3.42
CA PHE A 39 5.91 1.31 3.86
C PHE A 39 7.22 1.06 4.61
N VAL A 40 8.33 1.60 4.10
CA VAL A 40 9.68 1.44 4.67
C VAL A 40 10.20 2.78 5.17
N VAL A 41 10.81 2.75 6.36
CA VAL A 41 11.47 3.90 6.97
C VAL A 41 12.92 3.59 7.34
N ARG A 42 13.76 4.63 7.37
CA ARG A 42 15.06 4.65 8.05
C ARG A 42 14.85 5.09 9.48
N CYS A 43 15.30 4.26 10.42
CA CYS A 43 15.27 4.55 11.84
C CYS A 43 16.41 5.52 12.21
N PRO A 44 16.19 6.43 13.16
CA PRO A 44 17.27 7.20 13.75
C PRO A 44 18.18 6.28 14.58
N ASP A 45 19.43 6.68 14.81
CA ASP A 45 20.36 5.94 15.70
C ASP A 45 19.88 5.92 17.16
N ARG A 46 19.14 6.96 17.57
CA ARG A 46 18.46 7.05 18.85
C ARG A 46 16.96 7.12 18.61
N LEU A 47 16.22 6.09 19.05
CA LEU A 47 14.79 5.89 18.78
C LEU A 47 13.84 6.86 19.51
N ALA A 48 14.28 8.06 19.89
CA ALA A 48 13.59 9.04 20.75
C ALA A 48 12.11 9.26 20.40
N GLU A 49 11.24 8.34 20.87
CA GLU A 49 9.82 8.23 20.53
C GLU A 49 9.51 8.16 19.02
N ALA A 50 10.47 7.68 18.21
CA ALA A 50 10.30 7.55 16.78
C ALA A 50 9.18 6.55 16.45
N TRP A 51 8.33 6.89 15.49
CA TRP A 51 7.22 6.04 15.05
C TRP A 51 6.96 6.20 13.56
N HIS A 52 6.26 5.21 13.01
CA HIS A 52 5.74 5.25 11.65
C HIS A 52 4.34 4.64 11.61
N ALA A 53 3.54 5.10 10.64
CA ALA A 53 2.14 4.72 10.49
C ALA A 53 1.76 4.63 9.02
N LEU A 54 0.81 3.73 8.75
CA LEU A 54 0.27 3.48 7.43
C LEU A 54 -1.25 3.41 7.54
N THR A 55 -1.94 4.11 6.64
CA THR A 55 -3.39 3.97 6.42
C THR A 55 -3.61 3.55 4.98
N VAL A 56 -4.49 2.57 4.79
CA VAL A 56 -4.90 2.08 3.47
C VAL A 56 -6.39 2.35 3.27
N GLU A 57 -6.71 3.01 2.17
CA GLU A 57 -8.06 3.29 1.74
C GLU A 57 -8.35 2.56 0.42
N LEU A 58 -9.55 1.99 0.33
CA LEU A 58 -10.09 1.39 -0.87
C LEU A 58 -11.34 2.18 -1.27
N ASP A 59 -11.37 2.68 -2.51
CA ASP A 59 -12.45 3.50 -3.07
C ASP A 59 -12.88 4.65 -2.14
N GLY A 60 -11.88 5.33 -1.55
CA GLY A 60 -12.07 6.48 -0.66
C GLY A 60 -12.53 6.13 0.75
N LYS A 61 -12.66 4.85 1.11
CA LYS A 61 -13.00 4.40 2.47
C LYS A 61 -11.76 3.86 3.16
N ARG A 62 -11.49 4.32 4.39
CA ARG A 62 -10.44 3.74 5.24
C ARG A 62 -10.75 2.27 5.50
N HIS A 63 -9.93 1.41 4.94
CA HIS A 63 -10.03 -0.03 5.06
C HIS A 63 -9.20 -0.54 6.23
N TRP A 64 -7.99 0.01 6.40
CA TRP A 64 -7.08 -0.37 7.47
C TRP A 64 -6.20 0.80 7.89
N GLN A 65 -5.75 0.79 9.15
CA GLN A 65 -4.74 1.71 9.65
C GLN A 65 -3.94 1.09 10.79
N ARG A 66 -2.67 1.48 10.90
CA ARG A 66 -1.84 1.15 12.07
C ARG A 66 -0.74 2.17 12.25
N ARG A 67 -0.38 2.41 13.51
CA ARG A 67 0.80 3.16 13.94
C ARG A 67 1.60 2.29 14.90
N ILE A 68 2.92 2.24 14.73
CA ILE A 68 3.83 1.51 15.61
C ILE A 68 5.07 2.34 15.95
N PRO A 69 5.70 2.12 17.12
CA PRO A 69 7.05 2.60 17.37
C PRO A 69 8.03 2.01 16.34
N THR A 70 9.01 2.81 15.93
CA THR A 70 10.13 2.33 15.13
C THR A 70 11.13 1.62 16.05
N SER A 71 11.59 0.43 15.66
CA SER A 71 12.27 -0.47 16.61
C SER A 71 13.74 -0.76 16.32
N ASN A 72 14.26 -0.45 15.12
CA ASN A 72 15.60 -0.90 14.68
C ASN A 72 16.59 0.28 14.54
N PRO A 73 17.29 0.73 15.60
CA PRO A 73 18.11 1.93 15.54
C PRO A 73 19.19 1.87 14.46
N GLY A 74 19.32 2.95 13.68
CA GLY A 74 20.29 3.04 12.58
C GLY A 74 20.03 2.12 11.38
N GLN A 75 18.97 1.30 11.42
CA GLN A 75 18.60 0.35 10.37
C GLN A 75 17.28 0.79 9.70
N THR A 76 16.65 -0.13 8.97
CA THR A 76 15.31 0.06 8.41
C THR A 76 14.24 -0.62 9.26
N ASP A 77 13.02 -0.13 9.15
CA ASP A 77 11.81 -0.74 9.68
C ASP A 77 10.71 -0.66 8.62
N SER A 78 9.72 -1.55 8.70
CA SER A 78 8.59 -1.53 7.76
C SER A 78 7.25 -1.78 8.42
N LEU A 79 6.23 -1.25 7.79
CA LEU A 79 4.84 -1.53 8.09
C LEU A 79 4.14 -1.96 6.81
N ASP A 80 3.80 -3.24 6.77
CA ASP A 80 3.25 -3.89 5.59
C ASP A 80 1.79 -4.29 5.84
N TYR A 81 0.97 -4.21 4.81
CA TYR A 81 -0.43 -4.61 4.84
C TYR A 81 -0.79 -5.39 3.59
N HIS A 82 -1.50 -6.50 3.78
CA HIS A 82 -1.98 -7.36 2.71
C HIS A 82 -3.50 -7.53 2.85
N CYS A 83 -4.24 -7.40 1.74
CA CYS A 83 -5.64 -7.77 1.70
C CYS A 83 -6.07 -8.24 0.32
N ARG A 84 -7.30 -8.74 0.26
CA ARG A 84 -7.94 -9.21 -0.95
C ARG A 84 -9.20 -8.41 -1.22
N VAL A 85 -9.42 -8.06 -2.48
CA VAL A 85 -10.59 -7.28 -2.90
C VAL A 85 -11.24 -7.91 -4.12
N GLU A 86 -12.56 -8.07 -4.06
CA GLU A 86 -13.39 -8.42 -5.23
C GLU A 86 -13.84 -7.13 -5.92
N VAL A 87 -13.62 -7.05 -7.23
CA VAL A 87 -13.98 -5.90 -8.07
C VAL A 87 -15.05 -6.35 -9.06
N PRO A 88 -16.29 -5.86 -8.95
CA PRO A 88 -17.36 -6.19 -9.89
C PRO A 88 -17.01 -5.81 -11.33
N ALA A 89 -17.64 -6.49 -12.30
CA ALA A 89 -17.54 -6.10 -13.70
C ALA A 89 -17.98 -4.64 -13.90
N GLY A 90 -17.22 -3.90 -14.70
CA GLY A 90 -17.44 -2.46 -14.94
C GLY A 90 -17.04 -1.54 -13.78
N ALA A 91 -16.61 -2.06 -12.63
CA ALA A 91 -16.15 -1.24 -11.51
C ALA A 91 -14.63 -0.97 -11.59
N PRO A 92 -14.18 0.27 -11.33
CA PRO A 92 -12.77 0.57 -11.08
C PRO A 92 -12.36 0.08 -9.68
N LEU A 93 -11.06 0.10 -9.40
CA LEU A 93 -10.51 -0.06 -8.06
C LEU A 93 -9.50 1.06 -7.79
N ARG A 94 -9.73 1.84 -6.73
CA ARG A 94 -8.80 2.87 -6.26
C ARG A 94 -8.19 2.47 -4.92
N ILE A 95 -6.87 2.41 -4.88
CA ILE A 95 -6.10 2.11 -3.66
C ILE A 95 -5.28 3.34 -3.30
N ARG A 96 -5.48 3.88 -2.09
CA ARG A 96 -4.67 4.98 -1.55
C ARG A 96 -3.95 4.53 -0.29
N ALA A 97 -2.63 4.71 -0.26
CA ALA A 97 -1.82 4.52 0.93
C ALA A 97 -1.34 5.88 1.45
N LEU A 98 -1.50 6.12 2.76
CA LEU A 98 -1.03 7.31 3.46
C LEU A 98 0.04 6.91 4.47
N ALA A 99 1.25 7.43 4.31
CA ALA A 99 2.39 7.15 5.15
C ALA A 99 2.72 8.35 6.05
N GLN A 100 2.84 8.10 7.34
CA GLN A 100 3.25 9.09 8.33
C GLN A 100 4.45 8.58 9.10
N ALA A 101 5.38 9.47 9.43
CA ALA A 101 6.54 9.15 10.25
C ALA A 101 6.91 10.33 11.12
N HIS A 102 7.46 10.03 12.29
CA HIS A 102 8.03 10.98 13.22
C HIS A 102 9.33 10.43 13.76
N GLY A 103 10.40 11.21 13.74
CA GLY A 103 11.75 10.76 14.13
C GLY A 103 12.40 9.75 13.16
N ALA A 104 11.61 9.02 12.38
CA ALA A 104 12.06 8.18 11.27
C ALA A 104 11.93 8.89 9.91
N ARG A 105 12.82 8.56 8.96
CA ARG A 105 12.79 9.11 7.59
C ARG A 105 12.12 8.11 6.66
N ARG A 106 11.13 8.54 5.87
CA ARG A 106 10.52 7.70 4.82
C ARG A 106 11.56 7.28 3.78
N LEU A 107 11.47 6.04 3.30
CA LEU A 107 12.34 5.52 2.25
C LEU A 107 11.54 5.02 1.05
N GLN A 108 10.42 4.33 1.28
CA GLN A 108 9.63 3.75 0.22
C GLN A 108 8.16 3.63 0.66
N LEU A 109 7.24 3.95 -0.25
CA LEU A 109 5.83 3.64 -0.15
C LEU A 109 5.39 2.99 -1.47
N ARG A 110 5.04 1.71 -1.42
CA ARG A 110 4.71 0.91 -2.59
C ARG A 110 3.35 0.24 -2.44
N ILE A 111 2.60 0.19 -3.53
CA ILE A 111 1.35 -0.56 -3.67
C ILE A 111 1.52 -1.51 -4.86
N ASP A 112 1.22 -2.79 -4.66
CA ASP A 112 1.05 -3.79 -5.71
C ASP A 112 -0.38 -4.34 -5.65
N ALA A 113 -0.98 -4.59 -6.81
CA ALA A 113 -2.26 -5.26 -6.96
C ALA A 113 -2.13 -6.31 -8.07
N GLU A 114 -2.27 -7.58 -7.70
CA GLU A 114 -2.16 -8.74 -8.59
C GLU A 114 -3.52 -9.43 -8.71
N GLU A 115 -3.99 -9.65 -9.94
CA GLU A 115 -5.21 -10.42 -10.17
C GLU A 115 -4.97 -11.91 -9.88
N ALA A 116 -5.83 -12.51 -9.05
CA ALA A 116 -5.75 -13.91 -8.63
C ALA A 116 -6.50 -14.89 -9.54
#